data_AF-A7NGH5-F1
#
_entry.id   AF-A7NGH5-F1
#
_cell.length_a   1.000
_cell.length_b   1.000
_cell.length_c   1.000
_cell.angle_alpha   90.00
_cell.angle_beta   90.00
_cell.angle_gamma   90.00
#
_symmetry.space_group_name_H-M   'P 1'
#
loop_
_entity.id
_entity.type
_entity.pdbx_description
1 polymer ?
#
loop_
_entity_poly.entity_id
_entity_poly.type
_entity_poly.pdbx_seq_one_letter_code
_entity_poly.pdbx_strand_id
1 'polypeptide(L)'
;MRSTHALSLDPSYIDTLSAFSFAAFFQDQKKTLHSRSMMLALSYLIEDYAAAAPETCLIATFQRFSHYRRQAHRYHRFAPQLSQAFVLGFPDEPPPDVPGVTTIALAAEWPLVHEWTVIAWGPTIAAALVAYDEDRCAPYRASRRFQAVWIVSFAQIEPMMTAFYHALGQSAPVVTRDALATQRTTVVMQKELTARLRAIRH
;
A
#
# COMPACT_ATOMS: atom_id res chain seq x y z
N MET A 1 0.41 4.44 27.35
CA MET A 1 -0.90 4.97 26.90
C MET A 1 -0.61 5.95 25.76
N ARG A 2 -0.50 5.47 24.52
CA ARG A 2 -0.32 6.36 23.35
C ARG A 2 -1.71 6.83 22.94
N SER A 3 -2.00 8.11 23.14
CA SER A 3 -3.22 8.74 22.64
C SER A 3 -3.24 8.62 21.11
N THR A 4 -4.24 7.91 20.59
CA THR A 4 -4.56 7.88 19.17
C THR A 4 -5.10 9.26 18.79
N HIS A 5 -4.22 10.21 18.46
CA HIS A 5 -4.64 11.39 17.73
C HIS A 5 -5.07 10.92 16.36
N ALA A 6 -6.37 10.98 16.07
CA ALA A 6 -6.85 10.92 14.69
C ALA A 6 -6.07 11.98 13.91
N LEU A 7 -5.33 11.56 12.88
CA LEU A 7 -4.64 12.48 12.00
C LEU A 7 -5.68 13.38 11.35
N SER A 8 -5.72 14.65 11.76
CA SER A 8 -6.53 15.67 11.09
C SER A 8 -5.85 16.00 9.78
N LEU A 9 -6.39 15.50 8.66
CA LEU A 9 -5.95 15.90 7.33
C LEU A 9 -6.53 17.28 7.01
N ASP A 10 -5.69 18.21 6.56
CA ASP A 10 -6.13 19.54 6.12
C ASP A 10 -6.96 19.40 4.83
N PRO A 11 -8.20 19.91 4.73
CA PRO A 11 -9.05 19.76 3.54
C PRO A 11 -8.39 20.10 2.18
N SER A 12 -7.36 20.94 2.17
CA SER A 12 -6.55 21.23 0.97
C SER A 12 -5.79 20.02 0.41
N TYR A 13 -5.64 18.93 1.19
CA TYR A 13 -5.06 17.68 0.71
C TYR A 13 -5.82 17.12 -0.50
N ILE A 14 -7.14 17.38 -0.58
CA ILE A 14 -8.00 16.89 -1.65
C ILE A 14 -7.48 17.33 -3.01
N ASP A 15 -7.11 18.61 -3.16
CA ASP A 15 -6.64 19.17 -4.43
C ASP A 15 -5.32 18.50 -4.86
N THR A 16 -4.40 18.29 -3.92
CA THR A 16 -3.09 17.71 -4.21
C THR A 16 -3.18 16.20 -4.46
N LEU A 17 -3.99 15.50 -3.67
CA LEU A 17 -4.18 14.06 -3.79
C LEU A 17 -5.01 13.69 -5.03
N SER A 18 -5.85 14.60 -5.54
CA SER A 18 -6.67 14.39 -6.74
C SER A 18 -5.89 14.04 -7.99
N ALA A 19 -4.63 14.49 -8.09
CA ALA A 19 -3.72 14.21 -9.20
C ALA A 19 -2.61 13.20 -8.85
N PHE A 20 -2.53 12.77 -7.59
CA PHE A 20 -1.47 11.87 -7.12
C PHE A 20 -1.66 10.46 -7.68
N SER A 21 -0.53 9.78 -7.96
CA SER A 21 -0.49 8.40 -8.45
C SER A 21 0.82 7.76 -8.02
N PHE A 22 0.77 6.58 -7.38
CA PHE A 22 1.99 5.81 -7.15
C PHE A 22 2.50 5.23 -8.48
N ALA A 23 1.59 4.80 -9.37
CA ALA A 23 1.94 4.23 -10.67
C ALA A 23 2.76 5.19 -11.56
N ALA A 24 2.59 6.49 -11.40
CA ALA A 24 3.34 7.53 -12.13
C ALA A 24 4.87 7.42 -11.95
N PHE A 25 5.36 6.84 -10.84
CA PHE A 25 6.79 6.72 -10.56
C PHE A 25 7.51 5.65 -11.41
N PHE A 26 6.80 4.84 -12.19
CA PHE A 26 7.41 3.70 -12.92
C PHE A 26 6.62 3.25 -14.17
N GLN A 27 5.91 4.16 -14.83
CA GLN A 27 5.19 3.83 -16.07
C GLN A 27 6.10 3.24 -17.18
N ASP A 28 7.42 3.46 -17.11
CA ASP A 28 8.39 2.94 -18.09
C ASP A 28 8.98 1.55 -17.77
N GLN A 29 8.57 0.89 -16.67
CA GLN A 29 9.17 -0.40 -16.28
C GLN A 29 8.54 -1.61 -17.00
N LYS A 30 9.40 -2.41 -17.67
CA LYS A 30 9.03 -3.59 -18.46
C LYS A 30 8.87 -4.91 -17.67
N LYS A 31 8.96 -4.90 -16.34
CA LYS A 31 8.85 -6.12 -15.50
C LYS A 31 7.52 -6.12 -14.75
N THR A 32 6.52 -6.72 -15.37
CA THR A 32 5.12 -6.56 -14.94
C THR A 32 4.54 -7.88 -14.44
N LEU A 33 3.96 -7.84 -13.23
CA LEU A 33 3.10 -8.90 -12.72
C LEU A 33 1.68 -8.66 -13.24
N HIS A 34 1.04 -9.71 -13.74
CA HIS A 34 -0.32 -9.63 -14.30
C HIS A 34 -1.33 -10.53 -13.59
N SER A 35 -0.86 -11.48 -12.78
CA SER A 35 -1.76 -12.41 -12.09
C SER A 35 -2.30 -11.82 -10.80
N ARG A 36 -3.64 -11.76 -10.70
CA ARG A 36 -4.35 -11.31 -9.50
C ARG A 36 -4.01 -12.13 -8.27
N SER A 37 -3.88 -13.45 -8.39
CA SER A 37 -3.53 -14.32 -7.26
C SER A 37 -2.10 -14.05 -6.77
N MET A 38 -1.17 -13.76 -7.70
CA MET A 38 0.19 -13.38 -7.33
C MET A 38 0.22 -12.02 -6.61
N MET A 39 -0.54 -11.03 -7.10
CA MET A 39 -0.65 -9.71 -6.46
C MET A 39 -1.28 -9.81 -5.07
N LEU A 40 -2.32 -10.64 -4.88
CA LEU A 40 -2.89 -10.93 -3.55
C LEU A 40 -1.85 -11.55 -2.62
N ALA A 41 -1.15 -12.59 -3.08
CA ALA A 41 -0.13 -13.26 -2.27
C ALA A 41 1.01 -12.31 -1.86
N LEU A 42 1.43 -11.42 -2.77
CA LEU A 42 2.44 -10.41 -2.50
C LEU A 42 1.93 -9.31 -1.58
N SER A 43 0.69 -8.85 -1.73
CA SER A 43 0.05 -7.89 -0.81
C SER A 43 0.06 -8.43 0.62
N TYR A 44 -0.41 -9.66 0.81
CA TYR A 44 -0.41 -10.31 2.13
C TYR A 44 1.00 -10.49 2.68
N LEU A 45 1.96 -10.86 1.83
CA LEU A 45 3.36 -10.96 2.24
C LEU A 45 3.89 -9.62 2.74
N ILE A 46 3.65 -8.53 2.02
CA ILE A 46 4.11 -7.18 2.43
C ILE A 46 3.47 -6.79 3.76
N GLU A 47 2.16 -6.97 3.90
CA GLU A 47 1.42 -6.68 5.15
C GLU A 47 1.91 -7.52 6.34
N ASP A 48 2.14 -8.84 6.15
CA ASP A 48 2.66 -9.73 7.20
C ASP A 48 4.02 -9.22 7.72
N TYR A 49 4.90 -8.81 6.81
CA TYR A 49 6.22 -8.30 7.16
C TYR A 49 6.17 -6.88 7.73
N ALA A 50 5.23 -6.04 7.29
CA ALA A 50 5.01 -4.72 7.87
C ALA A 50 4.61 -4.82 9.34
N ALA A 51 3.72 -5.77 9.67
CA ALA A 51 3.27 -6.04 11.03
C ALA A 51 4.41 -6.53 11.95
N ALA A 52 5.37 -7.26 11.40
CA ALA A 52 6.49 -7.82 12.15
C ALA A 52 7.69 -6.85 12.27
N ALA A 53 7.78 -5.86 11.40
CA ALA A 53 8.88 -4.92 11.36
C ALA A 53 8.58 -3.68 12.24
N PRO A 54 9.50 -3.28 13.13
CA PRO A 54 9.27 -2.14 14.03
C PRO A 54 9.11 -0.83 13.25
N GLU A 55 8.31 0.07 13.81
CA GLU A 55 8.14 1.45 13.33
C GLU A 55 7.68 1.58 11.86
N THR A 56 7.07 0.53 11.32
CA THR A 56 6.68 0.47 9.91
C THR A 56 5.43 1.28 9.62
N CYS A 57 5.50 2.13 8.60
CA CYS A 57 4.35 2.72 7.95
C CYS A 57 3.81 1.79 6.86
N LEU A 58 2.49 1.62 6.80
CA LEU A 58 1.80 0.88 5.75
C LEU A 58 0.87 1.82 4.96
N ILE A 59 0.92 1.74 3.63
CA ILE A 59 -0.09 2.33 2.75
C ILE A 59 -0.73 1.21 1.94
N ALA A 60 -2.05 1.15 1.93
CA ALA A 60 -2.80 0.22 1.09
C ALA A 60 -3.89 0.96 0.31
N THR A 61 -3.88 0.85 -1.01
CA THR A 61 -4.97 1.33 -1.87
C THR A 61 -5.85 0.15 -2.28
N PHE A 62 -7.15 0.36 -2.14
CA PHE A 62 -8.19 -0.51 -2.62
C PHE A 62 -8.95 0.26 -3.69
N GLN A 63 -9.34 -0.42 -4.78
CA GLN A 63 -10.20 0.22 -5.78
C GLN A 63 -11.56 0.62 -5.19
N ARG A 64 -12.03 -0.06 -4.13
CA ARG A 64 -13.32 0.15 -3.45
C ARG A 64 -13.25 -0.26 -1.96
N PHE A 65 -13.98 0.43 -1.08
CA PHE A 65 -14.04 0.05 0.33
C PHE A 65 -14.73 -1.29 0.59
N SER A 66 -15.63 -1.76 -0.27
CA SER A 66 -16.14 -3.15 -0.20
C SER A 66 -15.06 -4.23 -0.34
N HIS A 67 -13.92 -3.91 -0.97
CA HIS A 67 -12.75 -4.79 -1.00
C HIS A 67 -11.95 -4.73 0.30
N TYR A 68 -11.80 -3.53 0.88
CA TYR A 68 -11.18 -3.35 2.19
C TYR A 68 -11.99 -4.05 3.29
N ARG A 69 -13.33 -3.95 3.28
CA ARG A 69 -14.20 -4.60 4.27
C ARG A 69 -13.99 -6.10 4.39
N ARG A 70 -13.77 -6.79 3.27
CA ARG A 70 -13.46 -8.23 3.25
C ARG A 70 -12.16 -8.57 3.97
N GLN A 71 -11.26 -7.60 4.12
CA GLN A 71 -9.95 -7.74 4.76
C GLN A 71 -9.87 -7.05 6.13
N ALA A 72 -10.93 -6.38 6.60
CA ALA A 72 -10.92 -5.59 7.83
C ALA A 72 -10.44 -6.38 9.05
N HIS A 73 -10.84 -7.66 9.17
CA HIS A 73 -10.38 -8.53 10.25
C HIS A 73 -8.85 -8.66 10.28
N ARG A 74 -8.19 -8.70 9.12
CA ARG A 74 -6.73 -8.76 9.02
C ARG A 74 -6.09 -7.46 9.49
N TYR A 75 -6.64 -6.32 9.09
CA TYR A 75 -6.16 -5.00 9.52
C TYR A 75 -6.36 -4.79 11.02
N HIS A 76 -7.47 -5.24 11.62
CA HIS A 76 -7.63 -5.22 13.08
C HIS A 76 -6.52 -5.97 13.82
N ARG A 77 -6.00 -7.06 13.23
CA ARG A 77 -4.94 -7.85 13.85
C ARG A 77 -3.59 -7.16 13.81
N PHE A 78 -3.24 -6.51 12.69
CA PHE A 78 -1.90 -5.96 12.52
C PHE A 78 -1.74 -4.46 12.69
N ALA A 79 -2.81 -3.66 12.50
CA ALA A 79 -2.73 -2.21 12.60
C ALA A 79 -2.11 -1.71 13.92
N PRO A 80 -2.37 -2.34 15.09
CA PRO A 80 -1.73 -1.93 16.34
C PRO A 80 -0.20 -2.10 16.39
N GLN A 81 0.40 -2.90 15.50
CA GLN A 81 1.86 -3.06 15.41
C GLN A 81 2.52 -2.00 14.52
N LEU A 82 1.75 -1.32 13.68
CA LEU A 82 2.27 -0.32 12.75
C LEU A 82 2.47 1.03 13.46
N SER A 83 3.44 1.81 12.99
CA SER A 83 3.59 3.20 13.42
C SER A 83 2.47 4.07 12.84
N GLN A 84 2.09 3.78 11.59
CA GLN A 84 1.05 4.47 10.86
C GLN A 84 0.49 3.57 9.76
N ALA A 85 -0.82 3.59 9.54
CA ALA A 85 -1.45 2.85 8.46
C ALA A 85 -2.45 3.73 7.72
N PHE A 86 -2.36 3.76 6.39
CA PHE A 86 -3.32 4.42 5.51
C PHE A 86 -4.04 3.38 4.66
N VAL A 87 -5.36 3.50 4.59
CA VAL A 87 -6.19 2.74 3.67
C VAL A 87 -6.95 3.71 2.79
N LEU A 88 -6.74 3.62 1.48
CA LEU A 88 -7.39 4.48 0.50
C LEU A 88 -8.37 3.66 -0.33
N GLY A 89 -9.52 4.23 -0.68
CA GLY A 89 -10.43 3.59 -1.61
C GLY A 89 -11.66 4.40 -1.96
N PHE A 90 -12.30 4.02 -3.07
CA PHE A 90 -13.58 4.60 -3.44
C PHE A 90 -14.68 4.17 -2.45
N PRO A 91 -15.48 5.10 -1.90
CA PRO A 91 -16.47 4.81 -0.88
C PRO A 91 -17.78 4.28 -1.48
N ASP A 92 -17.73 3.10 -2.10
CA ASP A 92 -18.94 2.37 -2.56
C ASP A 92 -19.82 1.89 -1.40
N GLU A 93 -19.25 1.86 -0.20
CA GLU A 93 -19.91 1.66 1.08
C GLU A 93 -19.09 2.38 2.17
N PRO A 94 -19.65 2.60 3.39
CA PRO A 94 -18.87 3.14 4.49
C PRO A 94 -17.63 2.27 4.77
N PRO A 95 -16.44 2.84 4.99
CA PRO A 95 -15.28 2.03 5.36
C PRO A 95 -15.49 1.39 6.75
N PRO A 96 -14.95 0.17 6.99
CA PRO A 96 -14.77 -0.35 8.34
C PRO A 96 -13.97 0.60 9.22
N ASP A 97 -14.39 0.73 10.47
CA ASP A 97 -13.63 1.45 11.50
C ASP A 97 -12.59 0.52 12.13
N VAL A 98 -11.33 0.65 11.71
CA VAL A 98 -10.21 -0.14 12.24
C VAL A 98 -9.28 0.79 13.03
N PRO A 99 -9.15 0.59 14.37
CA PRO A 99 -8.26 1.40 15.18
C PRO A 99 -6.81 1.40 14.66
N GLY A 100 -6.22 2.59 14.56
CA GLY A 100 -4.86 2.77 14.04
C GLY A 100 -4.76 2.86 12.52
N VAL A 101 -5.88 2.75 11.79
CA VAL A 101 -5.93 2.95 10.34
C VAL A 101 -6.57 4.30 10.03
N THR A 102 -5.87 5.12 9.22
CA THR A 102 -6.43 6.34 8.63
C THR A 102 -7.04 6.00 7.28
N THR A 103 -8.36 6.05 7.17
CA THR A 103 -9.06 5.80 5.91
C THR A 103 -9.22 7.08 5.09
N ILE A 104 -8.87 7.04 3.80
CA ILE A 104 -9.02 8.18 2.88
C ILE A 104 -9.98 7.78 1.75
N ALA A 105 -11.11 8.47 1.67
CA ALA A 105 -12.05 8.29 0.58
C ALA A 105 -11.52 8.92 -0.71
N LEU A 106 -11.56 8.16 -1.79
CA LEU A 106 -11.14 8.60 -3.12
C LEU A 106 -12.34 9.01 -3.96
N ALA A 107 -12.21 10.06 -4.77
CA ALA A 107 -13.19 10.36 -5.81
C ALA A 107 -12.94 9.48 -7.05
N ALA A 108 -13.99 9.18 -7.82
CA ALA A 108 -13.92 8.25 -8.94
C ALA A 108 -12.98 8.72 -10.07
N GLU A 109 -12.74 10.02 -10.16
CA GLU A 109 -11.89 10.66 -11.16
C GLU A 109 -10.40 10.63 -10.79
N TRP A 110 -10.07 10.33 -9.53
CA TRP A 110 -8.69 10.37 -9.07
C TRP A 110 -7.91 9.16 -9.60
N PRO A 111 -6.65 9.33 -10.04
CA PRO A 111 -5.82 8.24 -10.55
C PRO A 111 -5.71 7.06 -9.57
N LEU A 112 -5.65 7.35 -8.27
CA LEU A 112 -5.55 6.34 -7.20
C LEU A 112 -6.69 5.32 -7.18
N VAL A 113 -7.89 5.61 -7.70
CA VAL A 113 -8.99 4.63 -7.74
C VAL A 113 -8.66 3.45 -8.66
N HIS A 114 -7.81 3.67 -9.65
CA HIS A 114 -7.34 2.62 -10.56
C HIS A 114 -6.12 1.86 -10.02
N GLU A 115 -5.61 2.23 -8.84
CA GLU A 115 -4.41 1.63 -8.26
C GLU A 115 -4.74 0.58 -7.20
N TRP A 116 -3.97 -0.50 -7.23
CA TRP A 116 -3.82 -1.43 -6.12
C TRP A 116 -2.36 -1.41 -5.68
N THR A 117 -2.13 -0.71 -4.58
CA THR A 117 -0.81 -0.41 -4.05
C THR A 117 -0.75 -0.89 -2.60
N VAL A 118 0.33 -1.57 -2.23
CA VAL A 118 0.65 -1.93 -0.85
C VAL A 118 2.11 -1.60 -0.61
N ILE A 119 2.39 -0.66 0.28
CA ILE A 119 3.75 -0.19 0.59
C ILE A 119 4.01 -0.36 2.08
N ALA A 120 5.06 -1.10 2.42
CA ALA A 120 5.62 -1.16 3.77
C ALA A 120 6.97 -0.43 3.78
N TRP A 121 7.11 0.56 4.67
CA TRP A 121 8.29 1.41 4.76
C TRP A 121 8.65 1.67 6.23
N GLY A 122 9.84 1.25 6.63
CA GLY A 122 10.36 1.38 7.98
C GLY A 122 11.86 1.07 8.07
N PRO A 123 12.46 1.10 9.28
CA PRO A 123 13.90 0.94 9.48
C PRO A 123 14.47 -0.37 8.89
N THR A 124 13.71 -1.46 8.96
CA THR A 124 14.15 -2.81 8.57
C THR A 124 13.37 -3.39 7.39
N ILE A 125 12.52 -2.59 6.74
CA ILE A 125 11.67 -3.02 5.62
C ILE A 125 11.44 -1.87 4.63
N ALA A 126 11.58 -2.19 3.34
CA ALA A 126 11.15 -1.33 2.24
C ALA A 126 10.66 -2.24 1.12
N ALA A 127 9.35 -2.46 1.06
CA ALA A 127 8.72 -3.32 0.06
C ALA A 127 7.42 -2.68 -0.45
N ALA A 128 7.22 -2.70 -1.76
CA ALA A 128 6.01 -2.18 -2.38
C ALA A 128 5.53 -3.11 -3.50
N LEU A 129 4.23 -3.36 -3.53
CA LEU A 129 3.50 -3.74 -4.73
C LEU A 129 2.80 -2.49 -5.21
N VAL A 130 3.01 -2.11 -6.48
CA VAL A 130 2.25 -1.04 -7.11
C VAL A 130 1.66 -1.57 -8.40
N ALA A 131 0.33 -1.66 -8.44
CA ALA A 131 -0.44 -2.16 -9.57
C ALA A 131 -1.40 -1.10 -10.09
N TYR A 132 -1.59 -1.06 -11.40
CA TYR A 132 -2.52 -0.16 -12.07
C TYR A 132 -3.47 -0.95 -12.97
N ASP A 133 -4.76 -0.60 -12.93
CA ASP A 133 -5.80 -1.14 -13.79
C ASP A 133 -5.63 -0.63 -15.22
N GLU A 134 -5.16 -1.49 -16.13
CA GLU A 134 -4.96 -1.15 -17.55
C GLU A 134 -6.29 -0.75 -18.23
N ASP A 135 -7.40 -1.32 -17.77
CA ASP A 135 -8.73 -1.12 -18.36
C ASP A 135 -9.41 0.16 -17.82
N ARG A 136 -8.80 0.83 -16.84
CA ARG A 136 -9.30 2.05 -16.15
C ARG A 136 -10.79 2.00 -15.83
N CYS A 137 -11.21 0.91 -15.23
CA CYS A 137 -12.63 0.59 -15.09
C CYS A 137 -13.14 0.57 -13.65
N ALA A 138 -12.22 0.66 -12.68
CA ALA A 138 -12.55 1.07 -11.32
C ALA A 138 -13.15 2.51 -11.30
N PRO A 139 -14.01 2.83 -10.31
CA PRO A 139 -14.59 1.91 -9.35
C PRO A 139 -15.78 1.12 -9.94
N TYR A 140 -16.26 1.49 -11.14
CA TYR A 140 -17.55 1.08 -11.71
C TYR A 140 -17.70 -0.41 -12.05
N ARG A 141 -16.62 -1.08 -12.48
CA ARG A 141 -16.63 -2.53 -12.75
C ARG A 141 -15.36 -3.19 -12.25
N ALA A 142 -15.37 -4.52 -12.23
CA ALA A 142 -14.21 -5.30 -11.82
C ALA A 142 -13.10 -5.24 -12.89
N SER A 143 -11.92 -4.78 -12.48
CA SER A 143 -10.71 -4.80 -13.29
C SER A 143 -10.21 -6.22 -13.53
N ARG A 144 -9.84 -6.51 -14.77
CA ARG A 144 -9.36 -7.84 -15.19
C ARG A 144 -7.87 -7.83 -15.48
N ARG A 145 -7.36 -6.71 -15.98
CA ARG A 145 -5.98 -6.56 -16.38
C ARG A 145 -5.29 -5.54 -15.51
N PHE A 146 -4.19 -5.97 -14.91
CA PHE A 146 -3.33 -5.11 -14.14
C PHE A 146 -1.92 -5.18 -14.69
N GLN A 147 -1.25 -4.04 -14.65
CA GLN A 147 0.19 -3.94 -14.78
C GLN A 147 0.74 -3.63 -13.39
N ALA A 148 1.65 -4.45 -12.88
CA ALA A 148 2.17 -4.26 -11.53
C ALA A 148 3.67 -4.45 -11.42
N VAL A 149 4.30 -3.70 -10.52
CA VAL A 149 5.71 -3.83 -10.16
C VAL A 149 5.86 -4.23 -8.70
N TRP A 150 6.89 -5.04 -8.43
CA TRP A 150 7.33 -5.33 -7.07
C TRP A 150 8.68 -4.66 -6.82
N ILE A 151 8.73 -3.84 -5.78
CA ILE A 151 9.88 -3.02 -5.42
C ILE A 151 10.34 -3.43 -4.03
N VAL A 152 11.65 -3.61 -3.86
CA VAL A 152 12.30 -3.89 -2.56
C VAL A 152 13.49 -2.96 -2.30
N SER A 153 13.43 -1.77 -2.88
CA SER A 153 14.49 -0.76 -2.83
C SER A 153 14.01 0.46 -2.08
N PHE A 154 14.68 0.77 -0.96
CA PHE A 154 14.40 1.96 -0.17
C PHE A 154 14.47 3.24 -1.01
N ALA A 155 15.51 3.37 -1.84
CA ALA A 155 15.72 4.55 -2.69
C ALA A 155 14.63 4.75 -3.76
N GLN A 156 13.90 3.69 -4.13
CA GLN A 156 12.76 3.80 -5.04
C GLN A 156 11.44 4.08 -4.29
N ILE A 157 11.32 3.62 -3.04
CA ILE A 157 10.11 3.77 -2.23
C ILE A 157 10.05 5.12 -1.53
N GLU A 158 11.18 5.63 -1.02
CA GLU A 158 11.25 6.89 -0.28
C GLU A 158 10.68 8.10 -1.04
N PRO A 159 10.94 8.30 -2.35
CA PRO A 159 10.32 9.39 -3.11
C PRO A 159 8.80 9.28 -3.18
N MET A 160 8.25 8.07 -3.32
CA MET A 160 6.81 7.84 -3.32
C MET A 160 6.17 8.16 -1.98
N MET A 161 6.79 7.70 -0.89
CA MET A 161 6.32 7.99 0.47
C MET A 161 6.35 9.50 0.72
N THR A 162 7.46 10.16 0.37
CA THR A 162 7.63 11.61 0.53
C THR A 162 6.56 12.38 -0.23
N ALA A 163 6.34 12.04 -1.49
CA ALA A 163 5.33 12.69 -2.32
C ALA A 163 3.91 12.42 -1.82
N PHE A 164 3.61 11.22 -1.31
CA PHE A 164 2.32 10.90 -0.71
C PHE A 164 2.05 11.73 0.55
N TYR A 165 3.00 11.76 1.49
CA TYR A 165 2.85 12.59 2.70
C TYR A 165 2.72 14.07 2.35
N HIS A 166 3.51 14.57 1.40
CA HIS A 166 3.38 15.94 0.91
C HIS A 166 1.98 16.20 0.32
N ALA A 167 1.43 15.25 -0.46
CA ALA A 167 0.07 15.36 -0.98
C ALA A 167 -1.01 15.38 0.12
N LEU A 168 -0.71 14.81 1.29
CA LEU A 168 -1.54 14.90 2.48
C LEU A 168 -1.36 16.21 3.27
N GLY A 169 -0.47 17.11 2.83
CA GLY A 169 -0.09 18.30 3.59
C GLY A 169 0.77 17.97 4.82
N GLN A 170 1.43 16.81 4.83
CA GLN A 170 2.19 16.29 5.95
C GLN A 170 3.67 16.12 5.59
N SER A 171 4.54 16.17 6.60
CA SER A 171 5.93 15.72 6.44
C SER A 171 5.99 14.21 6.57
N ALA A 172 6.72 13.55 5.66
CA ALA A 172 6.99 12.12 5.80
C ALA A 172 7.77 11.85 7.11
N PRO A 173 7.51 10.72 7.79
CA PRO A 173 8.26 10.37 8.99
C PRO A 173 9.73 10.12 8.63
N VAL A 174 10.63 10.54 9.52
CA VAL A 174 12.06 10.29 9.38
C VAL A 174 12.32 8.82 9.70
N VAL A 175 12.78 8.06 8.71
CA VAL A 175 13.11 6.64 8.87
C VAL A 175 14.63 6.46 8.85
N THR A 176 15.21 6.06 9.99
CA THR A 176 16.62 5.67 10.05
C THR A 176 16.77 4.23 9.56
N ARG A 177 17.23 4.07 8.32
CA ARG A 177 17.37 2.75 7.69
C ARG A 177 18.49 1.93 8.32
N ASP A 178 18.16 0.71 8.76
CA ASP A 178 19.12 -0.37 8.97
C ASP A 178 19.27 -1.16 7.66
N ALA A 179 20.34 -0.87 6.92
CA ALA A 179 20.58 -1.45 5.61
C ALA A 179 20.76 -2.98 5.66
N LEU A 180 21.41 -3.51 6.69
CA LEU A 180 21.69 -4.94 6.82
C LEU A 180 20.42 -5.71 7.21
N ALA A 181 19.65 -5.20 8.18
CA ALA A 181 18.36 -5.80 8.53
C ALA A 181 17.40 -5.75 7.35
N THR A 182 17.33 -4.63 6.64
CA THR A 182 16.52 -4.50 5.41
C THR A 182 16.92 -5.53 4.36
N GLN A 183 18.23 -5.71 4.09
CA GLN A 183 18.70 -6.69 3.12
C GLN A 183 18.32 -8.12 3.52
N ARG A 184 18.44 -8.47 4.81
CA ARG A 184 18.01 -9.78 5.34
C ARG A 184 16.51 -9.98 5.13
N THR A 185 15.69 -9.00 5.50
CA THR A 185 14.24 -9.02 5.29
C THR A 185 13.90 -9.27 3.82
N THR A 186 14.51 -8.52 2.89
CA THR A 186 14.29 -8.67 1.45
C THR A 186 14.60 -10.08 0.94
N VAL A 187 15.72 -10.68 1.37
CA VAL A 187 16.10 -12.04 0.95
C VAL A 187 15.07 -13.07 1.45
N VAL A 188 14.59 -12.94 2.69
CA VAL A 188 13.59 -13.86 3.24
C VAL A 188 12.25 -13.67 2.51
N MET A 189 11.80 -12.44 2.27
CA MET A 189 10.58 -12.16 1.50
C MET A 189 10.66 -12.76 0.09
N GLN A 190 11.81 -12.68 -0.59
CA GLN A 190 12.00 -13.29 -1.92
C GLN A 190 11.87 -14.81 -1.91
N LYS A 191 12.44 -15.47 -0.90
CA LYS A 191 12.32 -16.92 -0.74
C LYS A 191 10.88 -17.32 -0.46
N GLU A 192 10.22 -16.62 0.47
CA GLU A 192 8.83 -16.88 0.87
C GLU A 192 7.85 -16.64 -0.29
N LEU A 193 8.01 -15.54 -1.04
CA LEU A 193 7.20 -15.28 -2.22
C LEU A 193 7.34 -16.42 -3.23
N THR A 194 8.57 -16.87 -3.50
CA THR A 194 8.83 -17.97 -4.42
C THR A 194 8.12 -19.25 -3.97
N ALA A 195 8.13 -19.56 -2.66
CA ALA A 195 7.42 -20.70 -2.11
C ALA A 195 5.90 -20.57 -2.26
N ARG A 196 5.31 -19.42 -1.90
CA ARG A 196 3.87 -19.14 -2.06
C ARG A 196 3.42 -19.23 -3.52
N LEU A 197 4.22 -18.69 -4.44
CA LEU A 197 3.93 -18.73 -5.88
C LEU A 197 3.97 -20.15 -6.46
N ARG A 198 4.85 -21.03 -5.96
CA ARG A 198 4.83 -22.45 -6.32
C ARG A 198 3.56 -23.13 -5.83
N ALA A 199 3.16 -22.87 -4.58
CA ALA A 199 1.95 -23.45 -4.00
C ALA A 199 0.66 -23.04 -4.73
N ILE A 200 0.59 -21.83 -5.31
CA ILE A 200 -0.59 -21.36 -6.08
C ILE A 200 -0.70 -22.06 -7.46
N ARG A 201 0.40 -22.60 -7.99
CA ARG A 201 0.42 -23.28 -9.30
C ARG A 201 0.06 -24.76 -9.23
N HIS A 202 -0.06 -25.31 -8.02
CA HIS A 202 -0.45 -26.70 -7.75
C HIS A 202 -1.88 -26.73 -7.21
#